data_AF-A0A2N2MXQ5-F1
#
_entry.id   AF-A0A2N2MXQ5-F1
#
_cell.length_a   1.000
_cell.length_b   1.000
_cell.length_c   1.000
_cell.angle_alpha   90.00
_cell.angle_beta   90.00
_cell.angle_gamma   90.00
#
_symmetry.space_group_name_H-M   'P 1'
#
loop_
_entity.id
_entity.type
_entity.pdbx_description
1 polymer ?
#
loop_
_entity_poly.entity_id
_entity_poly.type
_entity_poly.pdbx_seq_one_letter_code
_entity_poly.pdbx_strand_id
1 'polypeptide(L)'
;MSVLMKIAFYQGIRSEIPNQELARELATNKDIDGIKEIAEHLWDKNANVRSDCVKVLYETGYIDPVLITPFTQDFLKLLLSKQNRLVWGAMIALSTIAPFVASELFNERDLLIKVISQGSVITQDAGIKMLALVAAAAPDFLVEINPFLMNFLRTCRLSDVPRHAEFIVPCVNQTNQQEFIFILQERMPHMTSSQAKRIQKIHKMYI
;
A
#
# COMPACT_ATOMS: atom_id res chain seq x y z
N MET A 1 8.57 28.92 9.57
CA MET A 1 9.66 27.99 9.93
C MET A 1 9.44 26.75 9.09
N SER A 2 10.48 26.23 8.44
CA SER A 2 10.38 25.04 7.59
C SER A 2 9.77 23.86 8.38
N VAL A 3 8.75 23.19 7.82
CA VAL A 3 8.14 22.03 8.48
C VAL A 3 9.09 20.84 8.47
N LEU A 4 10.06 20.82 7.55
CA LEU A 4 11.13 19.82 7.50
C LEU A 4 11.90 19.74 8.82
N MET A 5 12.10 20.86 9.51
CA MET A 5 12.82 20.88 10.79
C MET A 5 12.09 20.10 11.89
N LYS A 6 10.81 19.74 11.70
CA LYS A 6 10.01 18.96 12.65
C LYS A 6 10.16 17.44 12.47
N ILE A 7 10.80 16.96 11.41
CA ILE A 7 11.04 15.52 11.23
C ILE A 7 12.02 14.99 12.28
N ALA A 8 11.94 13.68 12.56
CA ALA A 8 12.72 13.03 13.60
C ALA A 8 14.25 13.26 13.47
N PHE A 9 14.78 13.20 12.24
CA PHE A 9 16.19 13.44 11.95
C PHE A 9 16.69 14.80 12.46
N TYR A 10 16.01 15.91 12.14
CA TYR A 10 16.43 17.25 12.56
C TYR A 10 16.16 17.52 14.04
N GLN A 11 15.21 16.80 14.64
CA GLN A 11 14.98 16.82 16.08
C GLN A 11 16.01 15.98 16.86
N GLY A 12 16.84 15.18 16.17
CA GLY A 12 17.79 14.26 16.83
C GLY A 12 17.11 13.12 17.60
N ILE A 13 15.83 12.85 17.31
CA ILE A 13 15.02 11.85 18.01
C ILE A 13 15.07 10.53 17.24
N ARG A 14 15.45 9.43 17.90
CA ARG A 14 15.45 8.08 17.32
C ARG A 14 14.10 7.38 17.51
N SER A 15 13.05 7.99 16.99
CA SER A 15 11.67 7.47 17.05
C SER A 15 10.89 7.95 15.82
N GLU A 16 9.85 7.20 15.46
CA GLU A 16 8.93 7.57 14.38
C GLU A 16 7.87 8.59 14.84
N ILE A 17 7.74 8.83 16.14
CA ILE A 17 6.71 9.70 16.74
C ILE A 17 6.71 11.12 16.13
N PRO A 18 7.85 11.83 15.99
CA PRO A 18 7.85 13.17 15.41
C PRO A 18 7.28 13.21 13.99
N ASN A 19 7.55 12.17 13.20
CA ASN A 19 7.04 12.06 11.83
C ASN A 19 5.52 11.84 11.80
N GLN A 20 4.98 11.07 12.76
CA GLN A 20 3.54 10.83 12.91
C GLN A 20 2.79 12.06 13.41
N GLU A 21 3.38 12.77 14.37
CA GLU A 21 2.84 14.03 14.89
C GLU A 21 2.82 15.10 13.79
N LEU A 22 3.90 15.21 13.02
CA LEU A 22 3.97 16.12 11.89
C LEU A 22 2.92 15.76 10.82
N ALA A 23 2.78 14.49 10.45
CA ALA A 23 1.75 14.05 9.51
C ALA A 23 0.34 14.44 9.98
N ARG A 24 0.04 14.26 11.28
CA ARG A 24 -1.23 14.65 11.88
C ARG A 24 -1.45 16.15 11.83
N GLU A 25 -0.43 16.94 12.15
CA GLU A 25 -0.47 18.40 12.08
C GLU A 25 -0.78 18.87 10.65
N LEU A 26 -0.01 18.38 9.67
CA LEU A 26 -0.15 18.74 8.26
C LEU A 26 -1.54 18.37 7.71
N ALA A 27 -2.01 17.15 8.00
CA ALA A 27 -3.32 16.69 7.54
C ALA A 27 -4.48 17.47 8.18
N THR A 28 -4.41 17.71 9.50
CA THR A 28 -5.47 18.42 10.24
C THR A 28 -5.61 19.86 9.76
N ASN A 29 -4.48 20.52 9.48
CA ASN A 29 -4.45 21.90 9.01
C ASN A 29 -4.64 22.02 7.49
N LYS A 30 -4.68 20.90 6.76
CA LYS A 30 -4.63 20.85 5.29
C LYS A 30 -3.50 21.71 4.74
N ASP A 31 -2.33 21.60 5.37
CA ASP A 31 -1.15 22.40 5.03
C ASP A 31 -0.49 21.87 3.75
N ILE A 32 -1.04 22.28 2.60
CA ILE A 32 -0.59 21.83 1.27
C ILE A 32 0.87 22.20 1.03
N ASP A 33 1.28 23.41 1.43
CA ASP A 33 2.65 23.88 1.23
C ASP A 33 3.64 23.09 2.10
N GLY A 34 3.28 22.80 3.35
CA GLY A 34 4.08 21.95 4.23
C GLY A 34 4.20 20.51 3.70
N ILE A 35 3.12 19.91 3.21
CA ILE A 35 3.16 18.57 2.61
C ILE A 35 4.04 18.56 1.35
N LYS A 36 3.94 19.60 0.52
CA LYS A 36 4.80 19.78 -0.65
C LYS A 36 6.27 19.91 -0.26
N GLU A 37 6.59 20.70 0.76
CA GLU A 37 7.96 20.81 1.30
C GLU A 37 8.50 19.43 1.70
N ILE A 38 7.70 18.61 2.40
CA ILE A 38 8.10 17.24 2.76
C ILE A 38 8.30 16.35 1.52
N ALA A 39 7.43 16.45 0.52
CA ALA A 39 7.54 15.69 -0.72
C ALA A 39 8.80 16.03 -1.53
N GLU A 40 9.19 17.31 -1.59
CA GLU A 40 10.43 17.74 -2.26
C GLU A 40 11.68 17.07 -1.63
N HIS A 41 11.64 16.82 -0.32
CA HIS A 41 12.73 16.18 0.42
C HIS A 41 12.73 14.63 0.35
N LEU A 42 11.83 14.02 -0.41
CA LEU A 42 11.97 12.62 -0.86
C LEU A 42 13.24 12.40 -1.68
N TRP A 43 13.83 13.47 -2.22
CA TRP A 43 15.03 13.44 -3.05
C TRP A 43 16.27 14.02 -2.34
N ASP A 44 16.21 14.20 -1.02
CA ASP A 44 17.32 14.73 -0.23
C ASP A 44 18.58 13.86 -0.35
N LYS A 45 19.77 14.46 -0.24
CA LYS A 45 21.05 13.73 -0.28
C LYS A 45 21.17 12.76 0.90
N ASN A 46 20.63 13.12 2.05
CA ASN A 46 20.63 12.35 3.27
C ASN A 46 19.53 11.29 3.29
N ALA A 47 19.95 10.03 3.40
CA ALA A 47 19.05 8.88 3.39
C ALA A 47 18.08 8.83 4.58
N ASN A 48 18.44 9.44 5.71
CA ASN A 48 17.59 9.50 6.89
C ASN A 48 16.49 10.56 6.71
N VAL A 49 16.82 11.71 6.12
CA VAL A 49 15.83 12.75 5.78
C VAL A 49 14.78 12.18 4.83
N ARG A 50 15.19 11.52 3.74
CA ARG A 50 14.24 10.85 2.82
C ARG A 50 13.35 9.83 3.53
N SER A 51 13.94 9.07 4.45
CA SER A 51 13.26 8.01 5.22
C SER A 51 12.21 8.54 6.19
N ASP A 52 12.43 9.73 6.74
CA ASP A 52 11.46 10.44 7.58
C ASP A 52 10.40 11.15 6.73
N CYS A 53 10.78 11.73 5.59
CA CYS A 53 9.83 12.39 4.69
C CYS A 53 8.81 11.38 4.13
N VAL A 54 9.25 10.22 3.65
CA VAL A 54 8.32 9.18 3.17
C VAL A 54 7.40 8.69 4.30
N LYS A 55 7.89 8.64 5.54
CA LYS A 55 7.10 8.31 6.74
C LYS A 55 5.98 9.32 6.95
N VAL A 56 6.31 10.61 6.98
CA VAL A 56 5.33 11.69 7.14
C VAL A 56 4.26 11.59 6.05
N LEU A 57 4.65 11.36 4.79
CA LEU A 57 3.72 11.32 3.67
C LEU A 57 2.76 10.13 3.73
N TYR A 58 3.23 8.91 4.01
CA TYR A 58 2.29 7.79 4.09
C TYR A 58 1.41 7.85 5.34
N GLU A 59 1.89 8.43 6.45
CA GLU A 59 1.06 8.69 7.63
C GLU A 59 0.00 9.77 7.34
N THR A 60 0.35 10.78 6.54
CA THR A 60 -0.61 11.77 6.02
C THR A 60 -1.66 11.06 5.15
N GLY A 61 -1.24 10.11 4.30
CA GLY A 61 -2.13 9.30 3.48
C GLY A 61 -3.10 8.43 4.26
N TYR A 62 -2.71 7.96 5.45
CA TYR A 62 -3.65 7.27 6.36
C TYR A 62 -4.73 8.18 6.94
N ILE A 63 -4.47 9.49 7.05
CA ILE A 63 -5.38 10.47 7.63
C ILE A 63 -6.26 11.10 6.56
N ASP A 64 -5.65 11.64 5.51
CA ASP A 64 -6.33 12.24 4.36
C ASP A 64 -5.54 11.92 3.07
N PRO A 65 -5.90 10.83 2.36
CA PRO A 65 -5.17 10.38 1.18
C PRO A 65 -5.17 11.39 0.03
N VAL A 66 -6.21 12.23 -0.09
CA VAL A 66 -6.29 13.20 -1.19
C VAL A 66 -5.12 14.17 -1.15
N LEU A 67 -4.65 14.54 0.04
CA LEU A 67 -3.54 15.48 0.23
C LEU A 67 -2.22 15.02 -0.38
N ILE A 68 -2.01 13.71 -0.54
CA ILE A 68 -0.76 13.17 -1.10
C ILE A 68 -0.90 12.67 -2.55
N THR A 69 -2.09 12.74 -3.14
CA THR A 69 -2.32 12.37 -4.56
C THR A 69 -1.45 13.15 -5.55
N PRO A 70 -1.09 14.43 -5.34
CA PRO A 70 -0.23 15.15 -6.29
C PRO A 70 1.19 14.56 -6.43
N PHE A 71 1.61 13.72 -5.48
CA PHE A 71 2.96 13.12 -5.43
C PHE A 71 2.99 11.66 -5.92
N THR A 72 1.95 11.20 -6.62
CA THR A 72 1.84 9.82 -7.14
C THR A 72 3.08 9.42 -7.95
N GLN A 73 3.54 10.29 -8.85
CA GLN A 73 4.74 10.07 -9.66
C GLN A 73 6.02 9.99 -8.84
N ASP A 74 6.15 10.78 -7.76
CA ASP A 74 7.28 10.67 -6.84
C ASP A 74 7.30 9.30 -6.16
N PHE A 75 6.14 8.82 -5.68
CA PHE A 75 6.05 7.51 -5.06
C PHE A 75 6.35 6.37 -6.04
N LEU A 76 5.84 6.43 -7.28
CA LEU A 76 6.16 5.45 -8.32
C LEU A 76 7.67 5.40 -8.59
N LYS A 77 8.31 6.56 -8.70
CA LYS A 77 9.76 6.66 -8.91
C LYS A 77 10.57 6.09 -7.72
N LEU A 78 10.09 6.26 -6.48
CA LEU A 78 10.73 5.68 -5.29
C LEU A 78 10.73 4.15 -5.28
N LEU A 79 9.82 3.49 -5.99
CA LEU A 79 9.81 2.02 -6.11
C LEU A 79 11.07 1.46 -6.79
N LEU A 80 11.80 2.29 -7.54
CA LEU A 80 13.07 1.95 -8.18
C LEU A 80 14.28 2.16 -7.26
N SER A 81 14.07 2.61 -6.02
CA SER A 81 15.14 2.88 -5.08
C SER A 81 15.84 1.60 -4.62
N LYS A 82 17.16 1.69 -4.43
CA LYS A 82 17.94 0.63 -3.77
C LYS A 82 17.71 0.61 -2.25
N GLN A 83 17.11 1.66 -1.68
CA GLN A 83 16.84 1.75 -0.25
C GLN A 83 15.46 1.16 0.03
N ASN A 84 15.44 -0.04 0.62
CA ASN A 84 14.21 -0.78 0.90
C ASN A 84 13.16 0.05 1.68
N ARG A 85 13.60 0.92 2.59
CA ARG A 85 12.71 1.83 3.34
C ARG A 85 11.91 2.78 2.46
N LEU A 86 12.50 3.30 1.38
CA LEU A 86 11.78 4.15 0.44
C LEU A 86 10.79 3.33 -0.39
N VAL A 87 11.18 2.12 -0.81
CA VAL A 87 10.33 1.24 -1.62
C VAL A 87 9.05 0.87 -0.88
N TRP A 88 9.16 0.33 0.34
CA TRP A 88 7.95 -0.04 1.09
C TRP A 88 7.16 1.18 1.60
N GLY A 89 7.83 2.28 1.95
CA GLY A 89 7.16 3.52 2.34
C GLY A 89 6.33 4.12 1.19
N ALA A 90 6.89 4.15 -0.02
CA ALA A 90 6.19 4.58 -1.22
C ALA A 90 5.04 3.64 -1.58
N MET A 91 5.22 2.32 -1.45
CA MET A 91 4.14 1.36 -1.69
C MET A 91 2.97 1.55 -0.72
N ILE A 92 3.22 1.88 0.55
CA ILE A 92 2.16 2.24 1.50
C ILE A 92 1.45 3.52 1.03
N ALA A 93 2.19 4.57 0.71
CA ALA A 93 1.61 5.83 0.22
C ALA A 93 0.69 5.58 -0.98
N LEU A 94 1.18 4.87 -2.01
CA LEU A 94 0.41 4.45 -3.19
C LEU A 94 -0.85 3.65 -2.80
N SER A 95 -0.75 2.73 -1.83
CA SER A 95 -1.91 1.98 -1.35
C SER A 95 -2.99 2.86 -0.70
N THR A 96 -2.62 3.95 -0.05
CA THR A 96 -3.61 4.88 0.55
C THR A 96 -4.35 5.69 -0.50
N ILE A 97 -3.68 6.02 -1.62
CA ILE A 97 -4.25 6.85 -2.68
C ILE A 97 -4.83 6.07 -3.86
N ALA A 98 -4.66 4.74 -3.91
CA ALA A 98 -5.10 3.89 -5.01
C ALA A 98 -6.53 4.15 -5.49
N PRO A 99 -7.54 4.41 -4.62
CA PRO A 99 -8.89 4.73 -5.08
C PRO A 99 -9.02 6.02 -5.90
N PHE A 100 -8.09 6.96 -5.75
CA PHE A 100 -8.11 8.27 -6.40
C PHE A 100 -7.30 8.31 -7.69
N VAL A 101 -6.30 7.44 -7.82
CA VAL A 101 -5.34 7.43 -8.95
C VAL A 101 -5.28 6.08 -9.67
N ALA A 102 -6.37 5.30 -9.61
CA ALA A 102 -6.39 3.92 -10.12
C ALA A 102 -5.93 3.78 -11.58
N SER A 103 -6.36 4.68 -12.47
CA SER A 103 -5.95 4.66 -13.88
C SER A 103 -4.44 4.88 -14.06
N GLU A 104 -3.84 5.78 -13.28
CA GLU A 104 -2.40 6.05 -13.31
C GLU A 104 -1.61 4.83 -12.81
N LEU A 105 -2.05 4.21 -11.72
CA LEU A 105 -1.43 2.99 -11.18
C LEU A 105 -1.59 1.80 -12.13
N PHE A 106 -2.74 1.68 -12.80
CA PHE A 106 -2.97 0.62 -13.78
C PHE A 106 -2.02 0.72 -14.98
N ASN A 107 -1.71 1.93 -15.43
CA ASN A 107 -0.74 2.14 -16.50
C ASN A 107 0.67 1.66 -16.11
N GLU A 108 1.01 1.68 -14.81
CA GLU A 108 2.29 1.22 -14.25
C GLU A 108 2.23 -0.22 -13.67
N ARG A 109 1.16 -0.98 -13.96
CA ARG A 109 0.90 -2.30 -13.33
C ARG A 109 2.07 -3.29 -13.44
N ASP A 110 2.79 -3.30 -14.56
CA ASP A 110 3.92 -4.23 -14.76
C ASP A 110 5.07 -3.93 -13.80
N LEU A 111 5.38 -2.63 -13.61
CA LEU A 111 6.35 -2.19 -12.61
C LEU A 111 5.88 -2.58 -11.20
N LEU A 112 4.62 -2.31 -10.87
CA LEU A 112 4.04 -2.59 -9.56
C LEU A 112 4.08 -4.09 -9.24
N ILE A 113 3.63 -4.95 -10.17
CA ILE A 113 3.66 -6.41 -10.05
C ILE A 113 5.10 -6.92 -9.82
N LYS A 114 6.06 -6.38 -10.57
CA LYS A 114 7.48 -6.74 -10.41
C LYS A 114 8.00 -6.36 -9.02
N VAL A 115 7.71 -5.14 -8.57
CA VAL A 115 8.15 -4.64 -7.25
C VAL A 115 7.52 -5.42 -6.11
N ILE A 116 6.24 -5.80 -6.23
CA ILE A 116 5.55 -6.66 -5.24
C ILE A 116 6.24 -8.02 -5.18
N SER A 117 6.47 -8.64 -6.33
CA SER A 117 7.04 -10.00 -6.41
C SER A 117 8.46 -10.11 -5.83
N GLN A 118 9.23 -9.02 -5.88
CA GLN A 118 10.62 -8.96 -5.43
C GLN A 118 10.79 -8.22 -4.08
N GLY A 119 9.71 -7.62 -3.59
CA GLY A 119 9.72 -6.71 -2.45
C GLY A 119 9.76 -7.41 -1.10
N SER A 120 9.94 -6.58 -0.07
CA SER A 120 9.77 -7.02 1.32
C SER A 120 8.33 -7.41 1.64
N VAL A 121 8.10 -8.07 2.78
CA VAL A 121 6.73 -8.40 3.25
C VAL A 121 5.84 -7.15 3.32
N ILE A 122 6.38 -6.00 3.74
CA ILE A 122 5.62 -4.75 3.82
C ILE A 122 5.26 -4.24 2.42
N THR A 123 6.19 -4.34 1.47
CA THR A 123 5.96 -4.01 0.06
C THR A 123 4.87 -4.90 -0.53
N GLN A 124 4.90 -6.20 -0.22
CA GLN A 124 3.89 -7.16 -0.68
C GLN A 124 2.50 -6.83 -0.11
N ASP A 125 2.39 -6.65 1.20
CA ASP A 125 1.11 -6.36 1.85
C ASP A 125 0.46 -5.08 1.30
N ALA A 126 1.22 -3.99 1.24
CA ALA A 126 0.72 -2.73 0.71
C ALA A 126 0.41 -2.82 -0.79
N GLY A 127 1.25 -3.51 -1.57
CA GLY A 127 1.06 -3.63 -3.00
C GLY A 127 -0.12 -4.53 -3.40
N ILE A 128 -0.37 -5.62 -2.67
CA ILE A 128 -1.57 -6.46 -2.89
C ILE A 128 -2.84 -5.69 -2.56
N LYS A 129 -2.85 -4.94 -1.45
CA LYS A 129 -3.95 -4.05 -1.11
C LYS A 129 -4.19 -2.99 -2.18
N MET A 130 -3.12 -2.35 -2.66
CA MET A 130 -3.16 -1.36 -3.73
C MET A 130 -3.73 -1.96 -5.03
N LEU A 131 -3.18 -3.08 -5.51
CA LEU A 131 -3.61 -3.70 -6.76
C LEU A 131 -5.06 -4.18 -6.71
N ALA A 132 -5.54 -4.67 -5.55
CA ALA A 132 -6.94 -5.02 -5.39
C ALA A 132 -7.85 -3.78 -5.52
N LEU A 133 -7.46 -2.63 -4.95
CA LEU A 133 -8.22 -1.38 -5.11
C LEU A 133 -8.20 -0.89 -6.56
N VAL A 134 -7.07 -1.01 -7.26
CA VAL A 134 -6.97 -0.67 -8.69
C VAL A 134 -7.85 -1.59 -9.53
N ALA A 135 -7.79 -2.91 -9.29
CA ALA A 135 -8.62 -3.89 -9.98
C ALA A 135 -10.12 -3.66 -9.76
N ALA A 136 -10.52 -3.18 -8.58
CA ALA A 136 -11.91 -2.87 -8.27
C ALA A 136 -12.44 -1.62 -9.01
N ALA A 137 -11.56 -0.77 -9.55
CA ALA A 137 -11.95 0.51 -10.15
C ALA A 137 -12.58 0.37 -11.55
N ALA A 138 -12.25 -0.68 -12.31
CA ALA A 138 -12.82 -0.93 -13.63
C ALA A 138 -12.77 -2.42 -14.02
N PRO A 139 -13.77 -2.95 -14.76
CA PRO A 139 -13.77 -4.34 -15.22
C PRO A 139 -12.52 -4.74 -16.02
N ASP A 140 -12.06 -3.87 -16.93
CA ASP A 140 -10.87 -4.16 -17.74
C ASP A 140 -9.60 -4.22 -16.88
N PHE A 141 -9.53 -3.43 -15.81
CA PHE A 141 -8.40 -3.48 -14.86
C PHE A 141 -8.40 -4.79 -14.09
N LEU A 142 -9.58 -5.26 -13.68
CA LEU A 142 -9.73 -6.55 -13.03
C LEU A 142 -9.24 -7.69 -13.93
N VAL A 143 -9.60 -7.70 -15.21
CA VAL A 143 -9.19 -8.75 -16.16
C VAL A 143 -7.68 -8.90 -16.19
N GLU A 144 -6.94 -7.80 -16.20
CA GLU A 144 -5.47 -7.84 -16.26
C GLU A 144 -4.81 -8.13 -14.90
N ILE A 145 -5.35 -7.63 -13.79
CA ILE A 145 -4.73 -7.76 -12.47
C ILE A 145 -5.11 -9.07 -11.76
N ASN A 146 -6.32 -9.58 -11.99
CA ASN A 146 -6.86 -10.77 -11.30
C ASN A 146 -5.92 -12.00 -11.35
N PRO A 147 -5.32 -12.37 -12.50
CA PRO A 147 -4.42 -13.52 -12.56
C PRO A 147 -3.25 -13.42 -11.57
N PHE A 148 -2.67 -12.22 -11.41
CA PHE A 148 -1.59 -11.99 -10.45
C PHE A 148 -2.07 -12.12 -9.00
N LEU A 149 -3.19 -11.48 -8.64
CA LEU A 149 -3.75 -11.53 -7.28
C LEU A 149 -4.11 -12.95 -6.87
N MET A 150 -4.76 -13.71 -7.75
CA MET A 150 -5.18 -15.07 -7.49
C MET A 150 -4.00 -16.03 -7.41
N ASN A 151 -2.96 -15.86 -8.25
CA ASN A 151 -1.73 -16.64 -8.14
C ASN A 151 -0.96 -16.31 -6.85
N PHE A 152 -0.90 -15.04 -6.46
CA PHE A 152 -0.28 -14.63 -5.20
C PHE A 152 -0.99 -15.28 -4.00
N LEU A 153 -2.32 -15.27 -3.98
CA LEU A 153 -3.09 -15.89 -2.90
C LEU A 153 -2.86 -17.41 -2.79
N ARG A 154 -2.67 -18.09 -3.93
CA ARG A 154 -2.32 -19.53 -3.97
C ARG A 154 -0.94 -19.86 -3.44
N THR A 155 0.01 -18.93 -3.50
CA THR A 155 1.44 -19.19 -3.30
C THR A 155 2.05 -18.46 -2.10
N CYS A 156 1.38 -17.44 -1.57
CA CYS A 156 1.80 -16.71 -0.38
C CYS A 156 1.96 -17.64 0.83
N ARG A 157 2.55 -17.15 1.93
CA ARG A 157 2.70 -17.95 3.15
C ARG A 157 1.32 -18.26 3.71
N LEU A 158 1.14 -19.47 4.23
CA LEU A 158 -0.14 -19.88 4.79
C LEU A 158 -0.63 -18.95 5.91
N SER A 159 0.30 -18.38 6.69
CA SER A 159 0.01 -17.40 7.72
C SER A 159 -0.63 -16.11 7.22
N ASP A 160 -0.37 -15.76 5.97
CA ASP A 160 -0.70 -14.46 5.40
C ASP A 160 -1.98 -14.53 4.55
N VAL A 161 -2.39 -15.74 4.12
CA VAL A 161 -3.60 -15.98 3.30
C VAL A 161 -4.81 -15.21 3.82
N PRO A 162 -5.17 -15.23 5.13
CA PRO A 162 -6.36 -14.50 5.57
C PRO A 162 -6.24 -12.98 5.41
N ARG A 163 -5.04 -12.42 5.61
CA ARG A 163 -4.80 -10.98 5.42
C ARG A 163 -4.89 -10.60 3.94
N HIS A 164 -4.24 -11.36 3.07
CA HIS A 164 -4.28 -11.07 1.62
C HIS A 164 -5.66 -11.33 1.02
N ALA A 165 -6.39 -12.34 1.52
CA ALA A 165 -7.78 -12.55 1.15
C ALA A 165 -8.63 -11.31 1.49
N GLU A 166 -8.51 -10.77 2.70
CA GLU A 166 -9.21 -9.54 3.13
C GLU A 166 -8.85 -8.33 2.23
N PHE A 167 -7.59 -8.23 1.80
CA PHE A 167 -7.17 -7.19 0.87
C PHE A 167 -7.74 -7.35 -0.54
N ILE A 168 -7.98 -8.58 -1.01
CA ILE A 168 -8.47 -8.89 -2.36
C ILE A 168 -10.01 -8.76 -2.45
N VAL A 169 -10.74 -8.93 -1.34
CA VAL A 169 -12.23 -8.79 -1.30
C VAL A 169 -12.79 -7.62 -2.12
N PRO A 170 -12.23 -6.38 -2.08
CA PRO A 170 -12.76 -5.25 -2.83
C PRO A 170 -12.91 -5.47 -4.34
N CYS A 171 -12.10 -6.34 -4.96
CA CYS A 171 -12.15 -6.63 -6.39
C CYS A 171 -12.77 -7.99 -6.73
N VAL A 172 -13.42 -8.64 -5.76
CA VAL A 172 -14.13 -9.90 -6.00
C VAL A 172 -15.57 -9.60 -6.43
N ASN A 173 -15.96 -10.13 -7.58
CA ASN A 173 -17.30 -10.01 -8.15
C ASN A 173 -17.73 -11.34 -8.81
N GLN A 174 -18.85 -11.33 -9.51
CA GLN A 174 -19.42 -12.54 -10.13
C GLN A 174 -18.47 -13.25 -11.12
N THR A 175 -17.50 -12.55 -11.72
CA THR A 175 -16.61 -13.12 -12.73
C THR A 175 -15.42 -13.88 -12.15
N ASN A 176 -14.99 -13.56 -10.92
CA ASN A 176 -13.82 -14.20 -10.27
C ASN A 176 -14.13 -14.85 -8.91
N GLN A 177 -15.34 -14.66 -8.36
CA GLN A 177 -15.73 -15.17 -7.04
C GLN A 177 -15.51 -16.68 -6.89
N GLN A 178 -15.89 -17.47 -7.90
CA GLN A 178 -15.74 -18.92 -7.83
C GLN A 178 -14.27 -19.33 -7.67
N GLU A 179 -13.37 -18.71 -8.45
CA GLU A 179 -11.93 -18.94 -8.35
C GLU A 179 -11.40 -18.53 -6.98
N PHE A 180 -11.77 -17.32 -6.53
CA PHE A 180 -11.33 -16.79 -5.24
C PHE A 180 -11.71 -17.72 -4.08
N ILE A 181 -12.98 -18.15 -4.02
CA ILE A 181 -13.46 -19.05 -2.97
C ILE A 181 -12.79 -20.42 -3.05
N PHE A 182 -12.60 -20.96 -4.26
CA PHE A 182 -11.90 -22.22 -4.44
C PHE A 182 -10.48 -22.18 -3.85
N ILE A 183 -9.71 -21.12 -4.12
CA ILE A 183 -8.35 -20.95 -3.54
C ILE A 183 -8.41 -20.97 -2.01
N LEU A 184 -9.35 -20.24 -1.41
CA LEU A 184 -9.46 -20.17 0.03
C LEU A 184 -9.82 -21.52 0.65
N GLN A 185 -10.72 -22.26 0.02
CA GLN A 185 -11.12 -23.61 0.46
C GLN A 185 -9.96 -24.61 0.36
N GLU A 186 -9.22 -24.61 -0.74
CA GLU A 186 -8.03 -25.49 -0.91
C GLU A 186 -6.95 -25.22 0.15
N ARG A 187 -6.80 -23.96 0.57
CA ARG A 187 -5.77 -23.56 1.53
C ARG A 187 -6.20 -23.78 2.98
N MET A 188 -7.51 -23.82 3.26
CA MET A 188 -8.07 -23.85 4.61
C MET A 188 -7.71 -25.09 5.46
N PRO A 189 -7.63 -26.33 4.92
CA PRO A 189 -7.31 -27.53 5.70
C PRO A 189 -5.99 -27.48 6.47
N HIS A 190 -5.03 -26.66 5.99
CA HIS A 190 -3.71 -26.54 6.61
C HIS A 190 -3.63 -25.39 7.63
N MET A 191 -4.70 -24.62 7.78
CA MET A 191 -4.72 -23.42 8.62
C MET A 191 -4.98 -23.73 10.09
N THR A 192 -4.51 -22.84 10.97
CA THR A 192 -4.94 -22.80 12.36
C THR A 192 -6.42 -22.43 12.48
N SER A 193 -7.06 -22.77 13.59
CA SER A 193 -8.47 -22.42 13.84
C SER A 193 -8.74 -20.91 13.77
N SER A 194 -7.77 -20.06 14.15
CA SER A 194 -7.91 -18.60 14.07
C SER A 194 -7.91 -18.11 12.61
N GLN A 195 -7.02 -18.65 11.78
CA GLN A 195 -6.95 -18.33 10.36
C GLN A 195 -8.20 -18.83 9.61
N ALA A 196 -8.63 -20.07 9.86
CA ALA A 196 -9.83 -20.64 9.26
C ALA A 196 -11.08 -19.80 9.60
N LYS A 197 -11.22 -19.30 10.83
CA LYS A 197 -12.33 -18.40 11.23
C LYS A 197 -12.38 -17.12 10.39
N ARG A 198 -11.23 -16.52 10.08
CA ARG A 198 -11.15 -15.32 9.21
C ARG A 198 -11.60 -15.66 7.79
N ILE A 199 -11.14 -16.78 7.24
CA ILE A 199 -11.56 -17.25 5.90
C ILE A 199 -13.06 -17.56 5.84
N GLN A 200 -13.60 -18.23 6.87
CA GLN A 200 -15.05 -18.51 6.94
C GLN A 200 -15.89 -17.23 6.98
N LYS A 201 -15.40 -16.16 7.64
CA LYS A 201 -16.07 -14.86 7.61
C LYS A 201 -16.15 -14.30 6.19
N ILE A 202 -15.09 -14.43 5.40
CA ILE A 202 -15.06 -14.02 3.99
C ILE A 202 -16.02 -14.87 3.16
N HIS A 203 -16.02 -16.20 3.34
CA HIS A 203 -16.90 -17.10 2.58
C HIS A 203 -18.38 -16.75 2.74
N LYS A 204 -18.81 -16.35 3.96
CA LYS A 204 -20.17 -15.90 4.25
C LYS A 204 -20.60 -14.61 3.53
N MET A 205 -19.66 -13.87 2.93
CA MET A 205 -19.99 -12.66 2.15
C MET A 205 -20.51 -13.00 0.74
N TYR A 206 -20.39 -14.26 0.32
CA TYR A 206 -20.65 -14.73 -1.06
C TYR A 206 -21.67 -15.88 -1.14
N ILE A 207 -22.34 -16.17 -0.02
CA ILE A 207 -23.45 -17.13 0.12
C ILE A 207 -24.72 -16.29 0.33
#